data_AF-A0A521WHI0-F1
#
_entry.id   AF-A0A521WHI0-F1
#
_cell.length_a   1.000
_cell.length_b   1.000
_cell.length_c   1.000
_cell.angle_alpha   90.00
_cell.angle_beta   90.00
_cell.angle_gamma   90.00
#
_symmetry.space_group_name_H-M   'P 1'
#
loop_
_entity.id
_entity.type
_entity.pdbx_description
1 polymer ?
#
loop_
_entity_poly.entity_id
_entity_poly.type
_entity_poly.pdbx_seq_one_letter_code
_entity_poly.pdbx_strand_id
1 'polypeptide(L)'
;MWEQELIPDSDTLFLRVHKNNYNKETHVPRPIAFDDHGGAMSTDWNKYSTPEETRNRTPKKPDSYGVLSLIVKDVRSIHNQKVEHTPRLENRDHTDVIGLKDTEARIKFSEIFKWEILPPQ
;
A
#
# COMPACT_ATOMS: atom_id res chain seq x y z
N MET A 1 -14.24 -5.68 17.58
CA MET A 1 -13.08 -5.95 16.70
C MET A 1 -13.65 -6.55 15.44
N TRP A 2 -13.18 -6.12 14.26
CA TRP A 2 -13.65 -6.68 13.01
C TRP A 2 -13.07 -8.09 12.81
N GLU A 3 -13.80 -8.95 12.13
CA GLU A 3 -13.30 -10.29 11.81
C GLU A 3 -12.24 -10.22 10.72
N GLN A 4 -11.21 -11.05 10.86
CA GLN A 4 -10.22 -11.25 9.82
C GLN A 4 -10.87 -12.02 8.65
N GLU A 5 -10.54 -11.63 7.42
CA GLU A 5 -11.13 -12.18 6.20
C GLU A 5 -10.01 -12.60 5.24
N LEU A 6 -10.32 -13.56 4.37
CA LEU A 6 -9.43 -13.89 3.27
C LEU A 6 -9.55 -12.81 2.19
N ILE A 7 -8.39 -12.27 1.79
CA ILE A 7 -8.31 -11.31 0.68
C ILE A 7 -8.12 -12.08 -0.64
N PRO A 8 -9.05 -11.98 -1.60
CA PRO A 8 -8.93 -12.59 -2.93
C PRO A 8 -7.72 -12.09 -3.70
N ASP A 9 -7.15 -12.94 -4.55
CA ASP A 9 -6.04 -12.57 -5.45
C ASP A 9 -6.40 -11.48 -6.45
N SER A 10 -7.69 -11.40 -6.84
CA SER A 10 -8.24 -10.38 -7.74
C SER A 10 -8.33 -8.98 -7.12
N ASP A 11 -8.23 -8.90 -5.80
CA ASP A 11 -8.48 -7.66 -5.08
C ASP A 11 -7.25 -6.76 -5.10
N THR A 12 -7.45 -5.53 -4.67
CA THR A 12 -6.45 -4.47 -4.75
C THR A 12 -6.19 -3.88 -3.37
N LEU A 13 -4.92 -3.61 -3.10
CA LEU A 13 -4.46 -2.91 -1.91
C LEU A 13 -4.08 -1.48 -2.30
N PHE A 14 -4.41 -0.53 -1.44
CA PHE A 14 -4.03 0.86 -1.57
C PHE A 14 -2.92 1.22 -0.58
N LEU A 15 -1.89 1.89 -1.08
CA LEU A 15 -0.76 2.37 -0.29
C LEU A 15 -0.62 3.88 -0.46
N ARG A 16 -0.60 4.59 0.66
CA ARG A 16 -0.26 6.02 0.66
C ARG A 16 1.23 6.21 0.47
N VAL A 17 1.59 7.13 -0.42
CA VAL A 17 2.99 7.52 -0.64
C VAL A 17 3.12 9.03 -0.50
N HIS A 18 3.99 9.48 0.40
CA HIS A 18 4.27 10.89 0.58
C HIS A 18 4.96 11.47 -0.66
N LYS A 19 4.68 12.74 -1.00
CA LYS A 19 5.25 13.42 -2.19
C LYS A 19 6.79 13.49 -2.26
N ASN A 20 7.48 13.18 -1.17
CA ASN A 20 8.96 13.11 -1.16
C ASN A 20 9.50 11.70 -1.48
N ASN A 21 8.62 10.69 -1.50
CA ASN A 21 8.98 9.28 -1.60
C ASN A 21 8.73 8.73 -3.01
N TYR A 22 8.72 9.59 -4.03
CA TYR A 22 8.70 9.19 -5.43
C TYR A 22 9.66 10.06 -6.24
N ASN A 23 10.04 9.60 -7.42
CA ASN A 23 10.78 10.39 -8.39
C ASN A 23 9.79 11.24 -9.20
N LYS A 24 9.93 12.57 -9.16
CA LYS A 24 9.00 13.49 -9.82
C LYS A 24 9.12 13.48 -11.35
N GLU A 25 10.26 13.09 -11.89
CA GLU A 25 10.50 13.02 -13.33
C GLU A 25 9.96 11.72 -13.93
N THR A 26 10.19 10.59 -13.25
CA THR A 26 9.77 9.27 -13.74
C THR A 26 8.44 8.80 -13.17
N HIS A 27 7.91 9.51 -12.17
CA HIS A 27 6.76 9.11 -11.35
C HIS A 27 6.91 7.76 -10.64
N VAL A 28 8.10 7.17 -10.56
CA VAL A 28 8.32 5.89 -9.89
C VAL A 28 8.47 6.10 -8.38
N PRO A 29 7.73 5.37 -7.51
CA PRO A 29 7.97 5.37 -6.08
C PRO A 29 9.42 5.00 -5.74
N ARG A 30 10.02 5.70 -4.79
CA ARG A 30 11.34 5.35 -4.27
C ARG A 30 11.22 4.07 -3.42
N PRO A 31 12.27 3.25 -3.28
CA PRO A 31 12.22 2.02 -2.48
C PRO A 31 11.68 2.22 -1.06
N ILE A 32 11.99 3.36 -0.42
CA ILE A 32 11.50 3.75 0.91
C ILE A 32 9.97 3.88 1.01
N ALA A 33 9.27 4.01 -0.12
CA ALA A 33 7.81 4.04 -0.15
C ALA A 33 7.18 2.70 0.26
N PHE A 34 7.92 1.59 0.10
CA PHE A 34 7.47 0.23 0.37
C PHE A 34 8.03 -0.34 1.67
N ASP A 35 8.54 0.51 2.56
CA ASP A 35 9.09 0.08 3.84
C ASP A 35 8.01 -0.32 4.84
N ASP A 36 8.36 -1.31 5.65
CA ASP A 36 7.54 -1.73 6.78
C ASP A 36 7.51 -0.63 7.85
N HIS A 37 6.33 -0.41 8.42
CA HIS A 37 6.13 0.46 9.56
C HIS A 37 5.58 -0.37 10.72
N GLY A 38 6.45 -0.71 11.68
CA GLY A 38 6.04 -1.57 12.80
C GLY A 38 6.01 -3.06 12.48
N GLY A 39 6.79 -3.51 11.49
CA GLY A 39 6.98 -4.93 11.15
C GLY A 39 6.21 -5.43 9.92
N ALA A 40 5.37 -4.59 9.31
CA ALA A 40 4.72 -4.86 8.02
C ALA A 40 4.45 -3.56 7.25
N MET A 41 4.20 -3.69 5.94
CA MET A 41 3.81 -2.57 5.10
C MET A 41 2.28 -2.42 5.15
N SER A 42 1.84 -1.34 5.80
CA SER A 42 0.42 -1.02 6.01
C SER A 42 -0.23 -0.55 4.70
N THR A 43 -1.38 -1.14 4.40
CA THR A 43 -2.18 -0.91 3.20
C THR A 43 -3.67 -0.91 3.55
N ASP A 44 -4.52 -0.45 2.63
CA ASP A 44 -5.98 -0.45 2.77
C ASP A 44 -6.62 -1.30 1.65
N TRP A 45 -7.55 -2.19 1.99
CA TRP A 45 -8.21 -3.10 1.05
C TRP A 45 -9.36 -2.42 0.28
N ASN A 46 -9.36 -2.55 -1.05
CA ASN A 46 -10.38 -1.98 -1.94
C ASN A 46 -11.82 -2.46 -1.67
N LYS A 47 -12.03 -3.57 -0.95
CA LYS A 47 -13.38 -3.99 -0.53
C LYS A 47 -14.05 -2.97 0.41
N TYR A 48 -13.24 -2.24 1.18
CA TYR A 48 -13.69 -1.39 2.28
C TYR A 48 -13.15 0.05 2.18
N SER A 49 -12.44 0.38 1.09
CA SER A 49 -11.78 1.67 0.92
C SER A 49 -11.77 2.07 -0.54
N THR A 50 -11.66 3.37 -0.80
CA THR A 50 -11.23 3.95 -2.08
C THR A 50 -9.86 4.61 -1.96
N PRO A 51 -9.18 4.92 -3.09
CA PRO A 51 -7.95 5.71 -3.06
C PRO A 51 -8.12 7.05 -2.33
N GLU A 52 -9.26 7.73 -2.49
CA GLU A 52 -9.55 9.00 -1.82
C GLU A 52 -9.70 8.83 -0.31
N GLU A 53 -10.42 7.80 0.13
CA GLU A 53 -10.58 7.48 1.54
C GLU A 53 -9.24 7.11 2.18
N THR A 54 -8.45 6.27 1.50
CA THR A 54 -7.08 5.92 1.89
C THR A 54 -6.24 7.18 2.07
N ARG A 55 -6.25 8.10 1.09
CA ARG A 55 -5.51 9.39 1.16
C ARG A 55 -5.96 10.23 2.36
N ASN A 56 -7.27 10.38 2.53
CA ASN A 56 -7.87 11.27 3.53
C ASN A 56 -7.72 10.79 4.97
N ARG A 57 -7.43 9.50 5.17
CA ARG A 57 -7.20 8.93 6.51
C ARG A 57 -5.93 9.43 7.20
N THR A 58 -5.05 10.14 6.52
CA THR A 58 -3.83 10.64 7.17
C THR A 58 -4.18 11.76 8.16
N PRO A 59 -3.67 11.73 9.40
CA PRO A 59 -4.07 12.68 10.45
C PRO A 59 -3.52 14.11 10.25
N LYS A 60 -2.66 14.35 9.23
CA LYS A 60 -1.96 15.63 9.07
C LYS A 60 -2.37 16.39 7.81
N LYS A 61 -1.97 15.90 6.63
CA LYS A 61 -2.09 16.62 5.36
C LYS A 61 -2.34 15.63 4.21
N PRO A 62 -3.60 15.25 3.95
CA PRO A 62 -3.96 14.37 2.83
C PRO A 62 -3.36 14.82 1.50
N ASP A 63 -3.33 16.13 1.28
CA ASP A 63 -2.82 16.74 0.05
C ASP A 63 -1.33 16.54 -0.17
N SER A 64 -0.56 16.05 0.82
CA SER A 64 0.86 15.71 0.65
C SER A 64 1.10 14.29 0.15
N TYR A 65 0.04 13.50 -0.10
CA TYR A 65 0.14 12.09 -0.43
C TYR A 65 -0.52 11.79 -1.77
N GLY A 66 0.12 10.91 -2.53
CA GLY A 66 -0.55 10.11 -3.55
C GLY A 66 -0.97 8.75 -2.98
N VAL A 67 -1.71 8.01 -3.78
CA VAL A 67 -2.14 6.64 -3.47
C VAL A 67 -1.84 5.78 -4.68
N LEU A 68 -1.06 4.72 -4.44
CA LEU A 68 -0.84 3.67 -5.43
C LEU A 68 -1.69 2.44 -5.10
N SER A 69 -1.95 1.63 -6.11
CA SER A 69 -2.60 0.33 -6.03
C SER A 69 -1.60 -0.79 -6.30
N LEU A 70 -1.85 -1.94 -5.64
CA LEU A 70 -1.13 -3.20 -5.82
C LEU A 70 -2.16 -4.32 -5.92
N ILE A 71 -2.07 -5.15 -6.97
CA ILE A 71 -2.92 -6.35 -7.08
C ILE A 71 -2.42 -7.41 -6.11
N VAL A 72 -3.33 -8.00 -5.33
CA VAL A 72 -2.99 -8.97 -4.27
C VAL A 72 -2.22 -10.16 -4.83
N LYS A 73 -2.63 -10.68 -5.99
CA LYS A 73 -1.92 -11.76 -6.70
C LYS A 73 -0.45 -11.42 -6.95
N ASP A 74 -0.18 -10.22 -7.44
CA ASP A 74 1.16 -9.79 -7.83
C ASP A 74 2.02 -9.58 -6.58
N VAL A 75 1.45 -9.03 -5.51
CA VAL A 75 2.14 -8.94 -4.21
C VAL A 75 2.52 -10.33 -3.69
N ARG A 76 1.61 -11.30 -3.72
CA ARG A 76 1.87 -12.69 -3.29
C ARG A 76 2.88 -13.42 -4.18
N SER A 77 3.08 -12.95 -5.42
CA SER A 77 4.12 -13.50 -6.31
C SER A 77 5.54 -13.03 -5.95
N ILE A 78 5.66 -11.95 -5.17
CA ILE A 78 6.95 -11.47 -4.66
C ILE A 78 7.41 -12.43 -3.56
N HIS A 79 8.67 -12.87 -3.66
CA HIS A 79 9.25 -13.84 -2.73
C HIS A 79 9.07 -13.40 -1.27
N ASN A 80 8.59 -14.33 -0.45
CA ASN A 80 8.32 -14.16 0.99
C ASN A 80 7.35 -13.05 1.37
N GLN A 81 6.55 -12.52 0.45
CA GLN A 81 5.49 -11.57 0.79
C GLN A 81 4.16 -12.29 1.03
N LYS A 82 3.45 -11.87 2.08
CA LYS A 82 2.11 -12.34 2.43
C LYS A 82 1.19 -11.16 2.63
N VAL A 83 -0.08 -11.32 2.31
CA VAL A 83 -1.11 -10.28 2.50
C VAL A 83 -2.13 -10.81 3.49
N GLU A 84 -2.32 -10.08 4.59
CA GLU A 84 -3.27 -10.42 5.66
C GLU A 84 -4.24 -9.27 5.94
N HIS A 85 -5.52 -9.62 6.15
CA HIS A 85 -6.52 -8.67 6.62
C HIS A 85 -6.36 -8.47 8.13
N THR A 86 -5.89 -7.30 8.54
CA THR A 86 -5.57 -6.96 9.93
C THR A 86 -6.38 -5.75 10.39
N PRO A 87 -7.72 -5.84 10.37
CA PRO A 87 -8.58 -4.68 10.57
C PRO A 87 -8.41 -4.11 11.99
N ARG A 88 -8.39 -2.77 12.07
CA ARG A 88 -8.29 -2.02 13.33
C ARG A 88 -9.65 -1.46 13.72
N LEU A 89 -9.83 -1.09 14.99
CA LEU A 89 -11.12 -0.63 15.52
C LEU A 89 -11.76 0.48 14.66
N GLU A 90 -10.95 1.45 14.22
CA GLU A 90 -11.37 2.61 13.41
C GLU A 90 -11.02 2.49 11.92
N ASN A 91 -10.42 1.37 11.50
CA ASN A 91 -9.94 1.16 10.14
C ASN A 91 -10.15 -0.32 9.77
N ARG A 92 -11.37 -0.64 9.29
CA ARG A 92 -11.74 -2.00 8.87
C ARG A 92 -10.96 -2.45 7.64
N ASP A 93 -10.62 -1.55 6.75
CA ASP A 93 -9.90 -1.84 5.51
C ASP A 93 -8.42 -2.11 5.73
N HIS A 94 -7.89 -1.98 6.94
CA HIS A 94 -6.47 -2.16 7.21
C HIS A 94 -5.99 -3.57 6.85
N THR A 95 -4.91 -3.61 6.08
CA THR A 95 -4.20 -4.82 5.69
C THR A 95 -2.71 -4.67 5.88
N ASP A 96 -2.04 -5.78 6.16
CA ASP A 96 -0.59 -5.84 6.27
C ASP A 96 -0.01 -6.69 5.14
N VAL A 97 1.00 -6.13 4.47
CA VAL A 97 1.90 -6.89 3.60
C VAL A 97 3.13 -7.28 4.41
N ILE A 98 3.17 -8.53 4.83
CA ILE A 98 4.17 -9.11 5.73
C ILE A 98 5.29 -9.75 4.90
N GLY A 99 6.53 -9.62 5.37
CA GLY A 99 7.71 -10.19 4.72
C GLY A 99 8.82 -9.16 4.58
N LEU A 100 10.08 -9.61 4.61
CA LEU A 100 11.24 -8.72 4.53
C LEU A 100 11.19 -7.90 3.23
N LYS A 101 11.22 -6.56 3.36
CA LYS A 101 11.33 -5.61 2.24
C LYS A 101 12.80 -5.39 1.90
N ASP A 102 13.46 -6.42 1.39
CA ASP A 102 14.81 -6.30 0.87
C ASP A 102 14.83 -5.52 -0.46
N THR A 103 16.03 -5.28 -0.99
CA THR A 103 16.20 -4.51 -2.24
C THR A 103 15.44 -5.14 -3.40
N GLU A 104 15.44 -6.47 -3.53
CA GLU A 104 14.77 -7.16 -4.62
C GLU A 104 13.25 -7.03 -4.51
N ALA A 105 12.69 -7.23 -3.31
CA ALA A 105 11.26 -7.06 -3.06
C ALA A 105 10.80 -5.63 -3.39
N ARG A 106 11.55 -4.61 -2.94
CA ARG A 106 11.23 -3.20 -3.21
C ARG A 106 11.27 -2.85 -4.70
N ILE A 107 12.21 -3.42 -5.45
CA ILE A 107 12.26 -3.26 -6.90
C ILE A 107 11.00 -3.87 -7.52
N LYS A 108 10.63 -5.11 -7.16
CA LYS A 108 9.41 -5.75 -7.67
C LYS A 108 8.14 -4.95 -7.34
N PHE A 109 8.02 -4.40 -6.13
CA PHE A 109 6.92 -3.49 -5.80
C PHE A 109 6.89 -2.26 -6.71
N SER A 110 8.05 -1.69 -7.05
CA SER A 110 8.16 -0.58 -7.99
C SER A 110 7.88 -0.94 -9.46
N GLU A 111 7.77 -2.22 -9.80
CA GLU A 111 7.42 -2.71 -11.14
C GLU A 111 5.91 -3.01 -11.28
N ILE A 112 5.24 -3.39 -10.18
CA ILE A 112 3.84 -3.84 -10.21
C ILE A 112 2.83 -2.76 -9.77
N PHE A 113 3.30 -1.60 -9.32
CA PHE A 113 2.41 -0.55 -8.81
C PHE A 113 1.66 0.17 -9.94
N LYS A 114 0.52 0.77 -9.59
CA LYS A 114 -0.17 1.75 -10.41
C LYS A 114 -0.57 2.95 -9.56
N TRP A 115 -0.40 4.17 -10.05
CA TRP A 115 -0.97 5.34 -9.36
C TRP A 115 -2.48 5.39 -9.58
N GLU A 116 -3.23 5.47 -8.48
CA GLU A 116 -4.65 5.84 -8.50
C GLU A 116 -4.82 7.35 -8.22
N ILE A 117 -3.94 7.90 -7.37
CA ILE A 117 -3.81 9.33 -7.13
C ILE A 117 -2.32 9.69 -7.18
N LEU A 118 -1.91 10.52 -8.14
CA LEU A 118 -0.52 11.01 -8.19
C LEU A 118 -0.26 11.95 -7.00
N PRO A 119 0.89 11.85 -6.31
CA PRO A 119 1.25 12.83 -5.29
C PRO A 119 1.39 14.23 -5.90
N PRO A 120 1.17 15.30 -5.12
CA PRO A 120 1.43 16.66 -5.60
C PRO A 120 2.92 16.87 -5.94
N GLN A 121 3.18 17.77 -6.87
CA GLN A 121 4.54 18.22 -7.21
C GLN A 121 5.16 19.10 -6.11
#